data_AF-D9RAP8-F1
#
_entry.id   AF-D9RAP8-F1
#
_cell.length_a   1.000
_cell.length_b   1.000
_cell.length_c   1.000
_cell.angle_alpha   90.00
_cell.angle_beta   90.00
_cell.angle_gamma   90.00
#
_symmetry.space_group_name_H-M   'P 1'
#
loop_
_entity.id
_entity.type
_entity.pdbx_description
1 polymer ?
#
loop_
_entity_poly.entity_id
_entity_poly.type
_entity_poly.pdbx_seq_one_letter_code
_entity_poly.pdbx_strand_id
1 'polypeptide(L)'
;MQGFLKPYQVEQIKKKYPPDTRIQLDHMEGERDMPDGLQGVVKHVDDQGQLHMAWQNGRSLALIPNEDQFHIIQPEQKPEGNKIRVLVVEPGKAPYTQQIENDYRAMQKLVDGCIEFVPLPELSCHLYCNEEGKLIGMPGNRRLDNKDIICGSFFICAGDENGNDISLNDEQLRYYTERFREPEQYTDEEAHHVECEIKIMPSASDSIEDVMRMLGLLRDGNDGMER
;
A
#
# COMPACT_ATOMS: atom_id res chain seq x y z
N MET A 1 -22.62 -32.06 38.01
CA MET A 1 -23.61 -31.40 37.14
C MET A 1 -22.99 -30.12 36.64
N GLN A 2 -22.56 -30.09 35.37
CA GLN A 2 -22.11 -28.87 34.71
C GLN A 2 -23.26 -27.85 34.83
N GLY A 3 -23.06 -26.78 35.58
CA GLY A 3 -24.11 -25.81 35.82
C GLY A 3 -24.41 -25.06 34.52
N PHE A 4 -25.67 -25.07 34.08
CA PHE A 4 -26.11 -24.22 32.98
C PHE A 4 -25.67 -22.77 33.21
N LEU A 5 -25.21 -22.10 32.15
CA LEU A 5 -24.87 -20.69 32.22
C LEU A 5 -26.09 -19.89 32.67
N LYS A 6 -25.90 -18.96 33.61
CA LYS A 6 -26.96 -18.05 34.05
C LYS A 6 -27.30 -17.08 32.91
N PRO A 7 -28.54 -16.57 32.84
CA PRO A 7 -28.96 -15.67 31.75
C PRO A 7 -28.03 -14.48 31.51
N TYR A 8 -27.53 -13.84 32.59
CA TYR A 8 -26.58 -12.73 32.45
C TYR A 8 -25.25 -13.15 31.82
N GLN A 9 -24.79 -14.38 32.01
CA GLN A 9 -23.54 -14.87 31.41
C GLN A 9 -23.71 -15.02 29.91
N VAL A 10 -24.84 -15.56 29.47
CA VAL A 10 -25.20 -15.68 28.05
C VAL A 10 -25.31 -14.29 27.40
N GLU A 11 -25.90 -13.31 28.08
CA GLU A 11 -25.92 -11.92 27.60
C GLU A 11 -24.52 -11.31 27.44
N GLN A 12 -23.59 -11.60 28.35
CA GLN A 12 -22.20 -11.13 28.22
C GLN A 12 -21.50 -11.81 27.04
N ILE A 13 -21.75 -13.10 26.80
CA ILE A 13 -21.23 -13.82 25.63
C ILE A 13 -21.79 -13.21 24.34
N LYS A 14 -23.10 -12.95 24.28
CA LYS A 14 -23.77 -12.28 23.14
C LYS A 14 -23.19 -10.90 22.86
N LYS A 15 -22.87 -10.13 23.91
CA LYS A 15 -22.23 -8.81 23.78
C LYS A 15 -20.79 -8.91 23.31
N LYS A 16 -20.05 -9.92 23.77
CA LYS A 16 -18.64 -10.13 23.44
C LYS A 16 -18.44 -10.66 22.02
N TYR A 17 -19.36 -11.49 21.54
CA TYR A 17 -19.30 -12.15 20.23
C TYR A 17 -20.59 -11.88 19.43
N PRO A 18 -20.80 -10.65 18.95
CA PRO A 18 -21.91 -10.36 18.05
C PRO A 18 -21.78 -11.15 16.73
N PRO A 19 -22.87 -11.31 15.97
CA PRO A 19 -22.80 -11.81 14.59
C PRO A 19 -21.72 -11.08 13.77
N ASP A 20 -21.09 -11.80 12.84
CA ASP A 20 -19.97 -11.38 11.99
C ASP A 20 -18.61 -11.19 12.69
N THR A 21 -18.50 -11.49 13.99
CA THR A 21 -17.20 -11.57 14.67
C THR A 21 -16.32 -12.64 14.01
N ARG A 22 -15.12 -12.28 13.56
CA ARG A 22 -14.13 -13.23 13.03
C ARG A 22 -13.35 -13.89 14.16
N ILE A 23 -13.20 -15.20 14.08
CA ILE A 23 -12.53 -16.01 15.10
C ILE A 23 -11.52 -16.94 14.42
N GLN A 24 -10.36 -17.10 15.03
CA GLN A 24 -9.40 -18.16 14.72
C GLN A 24 -9.50 -19.22 15.81
N LEU A 25 -9.63 -20.48 15.41
CA LEU A 25 -9.53 -21.61 16.31
C LEU A 25 -8.07 -21.82 16.68
N ASP A 26 -7.78 -21.86 17.98
CA ASP A 26 -6.44 -22.19 18.47
C ASP A 26 -6.33 -23.69 18.73
N HIS A 27 -7.35 -24.29 19.34
CA HIS A 27 -7.40 -25.74 19.55
C HIS A 27 -8.83 -26.23 19.88
N MET A 28 -9.18 -27.43 19.40
CA MET A 28 -10.42 -28.14 19.72
C MET A 28 -10.16 -29.63 19.92
N GLU A 29 -10.60 -30.17 21.06
CA GLU A 29 -10.34 -31.57 21.41
C GLU A 29 -11.25 -32.53 20.63
N GLY A 30 -10.67 -33.60 20.06
CA GLY A 30 -11.43 -34.73 19.51
C GLY A 30 -11.97 -34.59 18.08
N GLU A 31 -11.81 -33.43 17.43
CA GLU A 31 -12.38 -33.15 16.12
C GLU A 31 -11.34 -33.10 15.00
N ARG A 32 -11.27 -34.17 14.18
CA ARG A 32 -10.24 -34.32 13.12
C ARG A 32 -10.31 -33.28 12.00
N ASP A 33 -11.50 -32.75 11.75
CA ASP A 33 -11.76 -31.82 10.66
C ASP A 33 -11.63 -30.34 11.08
N MET A 34 -11.15 -30.08 12.30
CA MET A 34 -11.02 -28.76 12.92
C MET A 34 -9.55 -28.48 13.24
N PRO A 35 -8.71 -28.18 12.24
CA PRO A 35 -7.30 -27.90 12.47
C PRO A 35 -7.08 -26.57 13.20
N ASP A 36 -6.04 -26.51 14.02
CA ASP A 36 -5.57 -25.27 14.64
C ASP A 36 -5.26 -24.23 13.53
N GLY A 37 -5.64 -22.97 13.77
CA GLY A 37 -5.57 -21.89 12.80
C GLY A 37 -6.78 -21.77 11.87
N LEU A 38 -7.76 -22.69 11.94
CA LEU A 38 -8.98 -22.59 11.15
C LEU A 38 -9.75 -21.31 11.50
N GLN A 39 -10.16 -20.54 10.49
CA GLN A 39 -10.88 -19.29 10.70
C GLN A 39 -12.36 -19.43 10.34
N GLY A 40 -13.19 -18.65 11.02
CA GLY A 40 -14.63 -18.61 10.79
C GLY A 40 -15.26 -17.31 11.28
N VAL A 41 -16.54 -17.15 11.00
CA VAL A 41 -17.36 -16.03 11.46
C VAL A 41 -18.49 -16.50 12.35
N VAL A 42 -18.80 -15.73 13.40
CA VAL A 42 -19.96 -15.98 14.27
C VAL A 42 -21.24 -15.67 13.49
N LYS A 43 -22.12 -16.66 13.33
CA LYS A 43 -23.47 -16.44 12.78
C LYS A 43 -24.42 -15.91 13.84
N HIS A 44 -24.45 -16.56 15.00
CA HIS A 44 -25.23 -16.15 16.16
C HIS A 44 -24.77 -16.89 17.42
N VAL A 45 -25.17 -16.39 18.59
CA VAL A 45 -24.98 -17.06 19.88
C VAL A 45 -26.34 -17.51 20.38
N ASP A 46 -26.47 -18.79 20.72
CA ASP A 46 -27.74 -19.35 21.22
C ASP A 46 -28.02 -19.00 22.70
N ASP A 47 -29.08 -19.56 23.27
CA ASP A 47 -29.47 -19.37 24.66
C ASP A 47 -28.63 -20.19 25.65
N GLN A 48 -27.81 -21.12 25.16
CA GLN A 48 -26.84 -21.89 25.94
C GLN A 48 -25.45 -21.23 25.94
N GLY A 49 -25.25 -20.16 25.16
CA GLY A 49 -23.99 -19.43 25.06
C GLY A 49 -22.99 -20.08 24.10
N GLN A 50 -23.43 -20.98 23.22
CA GLN A 50 -22.61 -21.55 22.16
C GLN A 50 -22.59 -20.60 20.95
N LEU A 51 -21.43 -20.46 20.35
CA LEU A 51 -21.22 -19.61 19.18
C LEU A 51 -21.40 -20.49 17.94
N HIS A 52 -22.49 -20.27 17.20
CA HIS A 52 -22.71 -20.96 15.92
C HIS A 52 -21.84 -20.31 14.86
N MET A 53 -20.92 -21.09 14.29
CA MET A 53 -19.89 -20.57 13.38
C MET A 53 -20.19 -20.90 11.92
N ALA A 54 -19.68 -20.06 11.02
CA ALA A 54 -19.45 -20.39 9.61
C ALA A 54 -17.94 -20.55 9.41
N TRP A 55 -17.46 -21.79 9.32
CA TRP A 55 -16.03 -22.07 9.16
C TRP A 55 -15.62 -22.08 7.68
N GLN A 56 -14.38 -21.70 7.39
CA GLN A 56 -13.81 -21.71 6.03
C GLN A 56 -13.74 -23.11 5.39
N ASN A 57 -13.60 -24.15 6.22
CA ASN A 57 -13.66 -25.55 5.77
C ASN A 57 -15.08 -26.05 5.49
N GLY A 58 -16.10 -25.18 5.56
CA GLY A 58 -17.50 -25.52 5.34
C GLY A 58 -18.21 -26.18 6.52
N ARG A 59 -17.54 -26.35 7.67
CA ARG A 59 -18.16 -26.88 8.90
C ARG A 59 -19.05 -25.83 9.57
N SER A 60 -19.96 -26.33 10.40
CA SER A 60 -20.89 -25.52 11.20
C SER A 60 -20.83 -25.86 12.69
N LEU A 61 -19.72 -26.45 13.15
CA LEU A 61 -19.55 -26.81 14.55
C LEU A 61 -19.51 -25.55 15.43
N ALA A 62 -20.24 -25.56 16.54
CA ALA A 62 -20.32 -24.43 17.44
C ALA A 62 -19.11 -24.38 18.39
N LEU A 63 -18.71 -23.18 18.79
CA LEU A 63 -17.70 -22.99 19.84
C LEU A 63 -18.35 -22.82 21.21
N ILE A 64 -17.72 -23.41 22.22
CA ILE A 64 -18.06 -23.29 23.64
C ILE A 64 -16.98 -22.42 24.29
N PRO A 65 -17.26 -21.16 24.66
CA PRO A 65 -16.24 -20.22 25.16
C PRO A 65 -15.44 -20.65 26.39
N ASN A 66 -15.93 -21.65 27.14
CA ASN A 66 -15.27 -22.16 28.34
C ASN A 66 -14.55 -23.50 28.13
N GLU A 67 -14.66 -24.10 26.95
CA GLU A 67 -14.09 -25.42 26.62
C GLU A 67 -13.12 -25.32 25.44
N ASP A 68 -13.51 -24.59 24.39
CA ASP A 68 -12.68 -24.41 23.19
C ASP A 68 -11.68 -23.27 23.34
N GLN A 69 -10.50 -23.44 22.72
CA GLN A 69 -9.46 -22.40 22.69
C GLN A 69 -9.52 -21.65 21.36
N PHE A 70 -9.74 -20.35 21.43
CA PHE A 70 -9.82 -19.47 20.26
C PHE A 70 -9.60 -18.02 20.64
N HIS A 71 -9.31 -17.19 19.63
CA HIS A 71 -9.24 -15.75 19.78
C HIS A 71 -10.03 -15.02 18.68
N ILE A 72 -10.51 -13.83 19.03
CA ILE A 72 -11.14 -12.93 18.05
C ILE A 72 -10.03 -12.40 17.15
N ILE A 73 -10.15 -12.70 15.85
CA ILE A 73 -9.40 -11.97 14.85
C ILE A 73 -10.13 -10.66 14.70
N GLN A 74 -9.60 -9.59 15.29
CA GLN A 74 -10.12 -8.29 14.96
C GLN A 74 -9.90 -8.10 13.46
N PRO A 75 -10.94 -7.74 12.66
CA PRO A 75 -10.64 -7.13 11.38
C PRO A 75 -9.66 -6.01 11.68
N GLU A 76 -8.58 -5.89 10.90
CA GLU A 76 -7.63 -4.78 11.00
C GLU A 76 -8.44 -3.53 11.32
N GLN A 77 -8.21 -2.99 12.52
CA GLN A 77 -8.98 -1.87 13.03
C GLN A 77 -8.81 -0.76 12.00
N LYS A 78 -9.84 -0.47 11.19
CA LYS A 78 -9.92 0.81 10.50
C LYS A 78 -10.02 1.83 11.63
N PRO A 79 -8.99 2.66 11.87
CA PRO A 79 -9.14 3.71 12.85
C PRO A 79 -10.14 4.67 12.23
N GLU A 80 -11.36 4.73 12.76
CA GLU A 80 -12.26 5.83 12.47
C GLU A 80 -11.57 7.10 12.98
N GLY A 81 -10.83 7.78 12.08
CA GLY A 81 -9.99 8.91 12.40
C GLY A 81 -8.65 9.01 11.67
N ASN A 82 -8.21 8.01 10.89
CA ASN A 82 -6.95 8.12 10.16
C ASN A 82 -7.10 8.87 8.83
N LYS A 83 -7.73 10.05 8.83
CA LYS A 83 -7.79 10.90 7.65
C LYS A 83 -6.62 11.86 7.65
N ILE A 84 -5.93 11.95 6.52
CA ILE A 84 -4.86 12.93 6.32
C ILE A 84 -5.28 13.97 5.29
N ARG A 85 -4.86 15.21 5.56
CA ARG A 85 -4.97 16.34 4.63
C ARG A 85 -3.83 16.27 3.63
N VAL A 86 -4.17 16.11 2.36
CA VAL A 86 -3.22 15.99 1.24
C VAL A 86 -3.46 17.08 0.20
N LEU A 87 -2.45 17.34 -0.63
CA LEU A 87 -2.59 18.16 -1.84
C LEU A 87 -2.68 17.23 -3.05
N VAL A 88 -3.77 17.30 -3.79
CA VAL A 88 -3.99 16.51 -5.00
C VAL A 88 -3.68 17.37 -6.22
N VAL A 89 -2.99 16.78 -7.19
CA VAL A 89 -2.65 17.41 -8.46
C VAL A 89 -3.07 16.47 -9.58
N GLU A 90 -4.07 16.88 -10.35
CA GLU A 90 -4.54 16.13 -11.51
C GLU A 90 -3.97 16.74 -12.81
N PRO A 91 -3.77 15.92 -13.86
CA PRO A 91 -3.34 16.40 -15.17
C PRO A 91 -4.23 17.53 -15.68
N GLY A 92 -3.62 18.62 -16.14
CA GLY A 92 -4.33 19.78 -16.68
C GLY A 92 -5.13 20.61 -15.67
N LYS A 93 -5.08 20.30 -14.35
CA LYS A 93 -5.79 21.04 -13.31
C LYS A 93 -4.85 21.72 -12.32
N ALA A 94 -5.35 22.77 -11.70
CA ALA A 94 -4.70 23.41 -10.55
C ALA A 94 -4.78 22.49 -9.32
N PRO A 95 -3.78 22.54 -8.42
CA PRO A 95 -3.74 21.69 -7.24
C PRO A 95 -4.84 22.08 -6.23
N TYR A 96 -5.37 21.10 -5.50
CA TYR A 96 -6.40 21.33 -4.49
C TYR A 96 -6.23 20.44 -3.26
N THR A 97 -6.76 20.90 -2.13
CA THR A 97 -6.69 20.15 -0.86
C THR A 97 -7.81 19.13 -0.77
N GLN A 98 -7.48 17.93 -0.30
CA GLN A 98 -8.45 16.87 -0.04
C GLN A 98 -8.13 16.16 1.28
N GLN A 99 -9.15 15.65 1.96
CA GLN A 99 -8.97 14.67 3.03
C GLN A 99 -9.18 13.26 2.47
N ILE A 100 -8.22 12.38 2.73
CA ILE A 100 -8.29 10.97 2.34
C ILE A 100 -8.10 10.08 3.56
N GLU A 101 -8.63 8.86 3.52
CA GLU A 101 -8.20 7.83 4.48
C GLU A 101 -6.71 7.54 4.24
N ASN A 102 -5.95 7.44 5.31
CA ASN A 102 -4.54 7.10 5.31
C ASN A 102 -4.40 5.57 5.34
N ASP A 103 -4.90 4.96 4.27
CA ASP A 103 -4.77 3.54 3.98
C ASP A 103 -4.40 3.32 2.51
N TYR A 104 -3.74 2.21 2.22
CA TYR A 104 -3.27 1.87 0.88
C TYR A 104 -4.38 1.89 -0.17
N ARG A 105 -5.60 1.49 0.19
CA ARG A 105 -6.71 1.39 -0.75
C ARG A 105 -7.19 2.78 -1.19
N ALA A 106 -7.25 3.73 -0.26
CA ALA A 106 -7.59 5.11 -0.57
C ALA A 106 -6.52 5.78 -1.43
N MET A 107 -5.24 5.54 -1.14
CA MET A 107 -4.10 6.07 -1.91
C MET A 107 -4.09 5.53 -3.35
N GLN A 108 -4.19 4.20 -3.52
CA GLN A 108 -4.26 3.54 -4.83
C GLN A 108 -5.45 4.03 -5.66
N LYS A 109 -6.60 4.24 -5.03
CA LYS A 109 -7.78 4.79 -5.69
C LYS A 109 -7.55 6.22 -6.18
N LEU A 110 -6.76 7.02 -5.47
CA LEU A 110 -6.52 8.41 -5.83
C LEU A 110 -5.57 8.57 -7.01
N VAL A 111 -4.55 7.70 -7.10
CA VAL A 111 -3.60 7.67 -8.23
C VAL A 111 -4.04 6.76 -9.38
N ASP A 112 -5.18 6.08 -9.21
CA ASP A 112 -5.75 5.12 -10.17
C ASP A 112 -4.80 3.96 -10.54
N GLY A 113 -4.14 3.37 -9.53
CA GLY A 113 -3.24 2.23 -9.73
C GLY A 113 -2.33 1.93 -8.53
N CYS A 114 -1.26 1.16 -8.79
CA CYS A 114 -0.20 0.90 -7.81
C CYS A 114 0.53 2.20 -7.45
N ILE A 115 0.82 2.39 -6.17
CA ILE A 115 1.48 3.62 -5.70
C ILE A 115 2.99 3.50 -5.81
N GLU A 116 3.62 4.54 -6.32
CA GLU A 116 5.06 4.78 -6.25
C GLU A 116 5.33 5.90 -5.25
N PHE A 117 6.35 5.74 -4.41
CA PHE A 117 6.80 6.76 -3.45
C PHE A 117 7.92 7.61 -4.05
N VAL A 118 7.76 8.93 -4.06
CA VAL A 118 8.78 9.87 -4.52
C VAL A 118 9.06 10.93 -3.46
N PRO A 119 10.29 11.02 -2.91
CA PRO A 119 10.63 11.99 -1.87
C PRO A 119 10.70 13.43 -2.41
N LEU A 120 10.26 14.40 -1.60
CA LEU A 120 10.40 15.84 -1.87
C LEU A 120 11.30 16.48 -0.78
N PRO A 121 12.52 16.93 -1.13
CA PRO A 121 13.56 17.25 -0.16
C PRO A 121 13.29 18.49 0.71
N GLU A 122 12.38 19.38 0.33
CA GLU A 122 12.31 20.73 0.90
C GLU A 122 11.63 20.83 2.26
N LEU A 123 10.59 20.03 2.53
CA LEU A 123 9.72 20.22 3.70
C LEU A 123 9.27 18.91 4.37
N SER A 124 10.15 17.89 4.38
CA SER A 124 9.83 16.54 4.89
C SER A 124 8.52 16.00 4.31
N CYS A 125 8.34 16.21 3.01
CA CYS A 125 7.17 15.75 2.27
C CYS A 125 7.60 14.71 1.25
N HIS A 126 6.62 14.01 0.74
CA HIS A 126 6.78 13.07 -0.34
C HIS A 126 5.48 13.05 -1.13
N LEU A 127 5.54 12.55 -2.35
CA LEU A 127 4.36 12.34 -3.18
C LEU A 127 4.18 10.88 -3.52
N TYR A 128 2.93 10.55 -3.80
CA TYR A 128 2.54 9.28 -4.36
C TYR A 128 1.92 9.50 -5.73
N CYS A 129 2.41 8.74 -6.70
CA CYS A 129 1.89 8.68 -8.06
C CYS A 129 1.65 7.23 -8.49
N ASN A 130 1.13 7.05 -9.70
CA ASN A 130 0.93 5.72 -10.27
C ASN A 130 2.26 5.16 -10.81
N GLU A 131 2.74 4.05 -10.25
CA GLU A 131 3.97 3.36 -10.66
C GLU A 131 3.95 2.96 -12.15
N GLU A 132 2.78 2.61 -12.67
CA GLU A 132 2.60 2.17 -14.05
C GLU A 132 2.15 3.30 -14.97
N GLY A 133 1.99 4.53 -14.46
CA GLY A 133 1.35 5.64 -15.19
C GLY A 133 1.96 5.89 -16.56
N LYS A 134 3.29 5.84 -16.65
CA LYS A 134 4.01 5.96 -17.94
C LYS A 134 3.80 4.76 -18.86
N LEU A 135 3.78 3.55 -18.30
CA LEU A 135 3.68 2.31 -19.06
C LEU A 135 2.28 2.12 -19.67
N ILE A 136 1.24 2.62 -19.00
CA ILE A 136 -0.15 2.48 -19.43
C ILE A 136 -0.68 3.70 -20.21
N GLY A 137 0.18 4.69 -20.48
CA GLY A 137 -0.19 5.86 -21.29
C GLY A 137 -1.01 6.92 -20.55
N MET A 138 -0.83 7.09 -19.23
CA MET A 138 -1.52 8.14 -18.49
C MET A 138 -1.01 9.54 -18.89
N PRO A 139 -1.88 10.56 -18.98
CA PRO A 139 -1.47 11.89 -19.41
C PRO A 139 -0.41 12.49 -18.46
N GLY A 140 0.62 13.13 -19.05
CA GLY A 140 1.64 13.84 -18.30
C GLY A 140 1.05 14.98 -17.45
N ASN A 141 1.56 15.16 -16.23
CA ASN A 141 0.98 16.03 -15.22
C ASN A 141 1.90 17.18 -14.79
N ARG A 142 3.03 16.86 -14.15
CA ARG A 142 4.04 17.84 -13.70
C ARG A 142 5.45 17.27 -13.85
N ARG A 143 6.41 18.17 -14.03
CA ARG A 143 7.83 17.82 -14.07
C ARG A 143 8.45 17.97 -12.69
N LEU A 144 9.26 16.99 -12.32
CA LEU A 144 10.07 17.00 -11.10
C LEU A 144 11.46 17.60 -11.36
N ASP A 145 12.19 17.91 -10.28
CA ASP A 145 13.52 18.56 -10.39
C ASP A 145 14.56 17.67 -11.06
N ASN A 146 14.40 16.34 -10.97
CA ASN A 146 15.19 15.36 -11.72
C ASN A 146 14.84 15.33 -13.23
N LYS A 147 13.99 16.25 -13.69
CA LYS A 147 13.44 16.38 -15.04
C LYS A 147 12.41 15.32 -15.42
N ASP A 148 12.09 14.40 -14.52
CA ASP A 148 11.13 13.35 -14.80
C ASP A 148 9.70 13.90 -14.86
N ILE A 149 8.84 13.29 -15.67
CA ILE A 149 7.44 13.69 -15.82
C ILE A 149 6.55 12.67 -15.12
N ILE A 150 5.76 13.13 -14.16
CA ILE A 150 4.73 12.31 -13.53
C ILE A 150 3.57 12.15 -14.52
N CYS A 151 3.14 10.91 -14.75
CA CYS A 151 2.00 10.58 -15.58
C CYS A 151 0.81 10.18 -14.70
N GLY A 152 -0.36 10.78 -14.93
CA GLY A 152 -1.56 10.61 -14.11
C GLY A 152 -1.61 11.52 -12.88
N SER A 153 -2.63 11.33 -12.06
CA SER A 153 -2.81 12.10 -10.82
C SER A 153 -1.77 11.71 -9.77
N PHE A 154 -1.33 12.68 -8.97
CA PHE A 154 -0.51 12.44 -7.80
C PHE A 154 -1.01 13.23 -6.61
N PHE A 155 -0.56 12.86 -5.41
CA PHE A 155 -0.83 13.63 -4.21
C PHE A 155 0.40 13.74 -3.32
N ILE A 156 0.42 14.79 -2.50
CA ILE A 156 1.51 15.12 -1.58
C ILE A 156 1.00 15.00 -0.14
N CYS A 157 1.81 14.38 0.71
CA CYS A 157 1.65 14.32 2.16
C CYS A 157 2.98 14.59 2.87
N ALA A 158 2.90 14.82 4.18
CA ALA A 158 4.07 14.99 5.04
C ALA A 158 4.44 13.66 5.68
N GLY A 159 5.72 13.47 6.01
CA GLY A 159 6.20 12.34 6.79
C GLY A 159 6.50 12.75 8.24
N ASP A 160 6.24 11.85 9.19
CA ASP A 160 6.78 11.96 10.56
C ASP A 160 8.20 11.35 10.65
N GLU A 161 8.81 11.45 11.84
CA GLU A 161 10.16 10.89 12.10
C GLU A 161 10.22 9.36 12.03
N ASN A 162 9.07 8.69 12.07
CA ASN A 162 8.95 7.23 12.03
C ASN A 162 8.62 6.70 10.62
N GLY A 163 8.49 7.59 9.63
CA GLY A 163 8.13 7.24 8.25
C GLY A 163 6.63 7.01 8.03
N ASN A 164 5.77 7.52 8.91
CA ASN A 164 4.31 7.51 8.71
C ASN A 164 3.84 8.74 7.95
N ASP A 165 2.80 8.57 7.16
CA ASP A 165 2.15 9.67 6.44
C ASP A 165 1.24 10.46 7.39
N ILE A 166 1.44 11.76 7.40
CA ILE A 166 0.68 12.72 8.22
C ILE A 166 0.11 13.85 7.36
N SER A 167 -0.86 14.54 7.93
CA SER A 167 -1.49 15.71 7.28
C SER A 167 -0.45 16.80 6.97
N LEU A 168 -0.52 17.38 5.78
CA LEU A 168 0.21 18.60 5.46
C LEU A 168 -0.20 19.72 6.41
N ASN A 169 0.76 20.49 6.91
CA ASN A 169 0.51 21.75 7.60
C ASN A 169 0.29 22.90 6.59
N ASP A 170 -0.09 24.09 7.06
CA ASP A 170 -0.44 25.21 6.18
C ASP A 170 0.76 25.80 5.41
N GLU A 171 1.97 25.65 5.94
CA GLU A 171 3.20 26.07 5.26
C GLU A 171 3.54 25.14 4.10
N GLN A 172 3.54 23.83 4.35
CA GLN A 172 3.76 22.79 3.34
C GLN A 172 2.71 22.89 2.22
N LEU A 173 1.43 23.03 2.60
CA LEU A 173 0.34 23.16 1.65
C LEU A 173 0.53 24.40 0.75
N ARG A 174 0.82 25.56 1.35
CA ARG A 174 1.06 26.80 0.60
C ARG A 174 2.25 26.67 -0.35
N TYR A 175 3.35 26.10 0.12
CA TYR A 175 4.56 25.90 -0.68
C TYR A 175 4.28 25.04 -1.92
N TYR A 176 3.68 23.86 -1.75
CA TYR A 176 3.43 22.96 -2.88
C TYR A 176 2.28 23.41 -3.78
N THR A 177 1.29 24.12 -3.23
CA THR A 177 0.25 24.77 -4.04
C THR A 177 0.86 25.82 -4.98
N GLU A 178 1.82 26.60 -4.49
CA GLU A 178 2.56 27.56 -5.32
C GLU A 178 3.42 26.83 -6.35
N ARG A 179 4.20 25.83 -5.91
CA ARG A 179 5.13 25.07 -6.77
C ARG A 179 4.43 24.42 -7.96
N PHE A 180 3.25 23.81 -7.74
CA PHE A 180 2.51 23.08 -8.77
C PHE A 180 1.29 23.85 -9.31
N ARG A 181 1.21 25.17 -9.07
CA ARG A 181 0.05 26.00 -9.39
C ARG A 181 -0.38 25.87 -10.85
N GLU A 182 0.55 26.13 -11.77
CA GLU A 182 0.25 26.19 -13.19
C GLU A 182 0.21 24.78 -13.79
N PRO A 183 -0.88 24.41 -14.49
CA PRO A 183 -0.93 23.19 -15.27
C PRO A 183 0.14 23.17 -16.36
N GLU A 184 0.90 22.07 -16.42
CA GLU A 184 1.83 21.81 -17.51
C GLU A 184 1.18 20.88 -18.54
N GLN A 185 1.64 20.97 -19.80
CA GLN A 185 1.21 20.09 -20.89
C GLN A 185 2.45 19.50 -21.56
N TYR A 186 2.38 18.22 -21.89
CA TYR A 186 3.43 17.49 -22.59
C TYR A 186 2.82 16.70 -23.72
N THR A 187 3.62 16.40 -24.74
CA THR A 187 3.26 15.41 -25.75
C THR A 187 3.34 14.00 -25.16
N ASP A 188 2.67 13.04 -25.79
CA ASP A 188 2.72 11.64 -25.36
C ASP A 188 4.16 11.10 -25.47
N GLU A 189 4.91 11.46 -26.52
CA GLU A 189 6.30 11.02 -26.66
C GLU A 189 7.20 11.55 -25.54
N GLU A 190 7.00 12.80 -25.09
CA GLU A 190 7.77 13.39 -24.01
C GLU A 190 7.40 12.80 -22.65
N ALA A 191 6.10 12.68 -22.36
CA ALA A 191 5.59 12.22 -21.06
C ALA A 191 5.99 10.77 -20.76
N HIS A 192 5.95 9.92 -21.78
CA HIS A 192 6.18 8.49 -21.66
C HIS A 192 7.61 8.07 -22.06
N HIS A 193 8.52 9.04 -22.27
CA HIS A 193 9.91 8.73 -22.56
C HIS A 193 10.57 8.09 -21.33
N VAL A 194 11.05 6.85 -21.49
CA VAL A 194 11.85 6.15 -20.48
C VAL A 194 13.27 6.04 -21.01
N GLU A 195 14.22 6.77 -20.42
CA GLU A 195 15.64 6.52 -20.67
C GLU A 195 16.04 5.19 -20.01
N CYS A 196 15.99 4.10 -20.77
CA CYS A 196 16.55 2.83 -20.34
C CYS A 196 18.06 2.80 -20.64
N GLU A 197 18.91 2.91 -19.60
CA GLU A 197 20.31 2.50 -19.72
C GLU A 197 20.39 0.96 -19.82
N ILE A 198 20.46 0.43 -21.04
CA ILE A 198 20.80 -0.98 -21.25
C ILE A 198 22.29 -1.15 -20.93
N LYS A 199 22.59 -1.53 -19.68
CA LYS A 199 23.93 -1.99 -19.33
C LYS A 199 24.12 -3.40 -19.88
N ILE A 200 24.67 -3.48 -21.09
CA ILE A 200 25.11 -4.75 -21.67
C ILE A 200 26.22 -5.29 -20.75
N MET A 201 25.89 -6.35 -20.00
CA MET A 201 26.93 -7.05 -19.24
C MET A 201 27.76 -7.88 -20.22
N PRO A 202 29.09 -7.84 -20.11
CA PRO A 202 29.95 -8.67 -20.93
C PRO A 202 29.66 -10.15 -20.67
N SER A 203 29.55 -10.92 -21.74
CA SER A 203 29.33 -12.36 -21.75
C SER A 203 30.64 -13.11 -21.43
N ALA A 204 30.53 -14.34 -20.92
CA ALA A 204 31.69 -15.23 -20.74
C ALA A 204 32.38 -15.61 -22.07
N SER A 205 31.75 -15.30 -23.21
CA SER A 205 32.33 -15.42 -24.55
C SER A 205 33.14 -14.20 -24.98
N ASP A 206 33.01 -13.07 -24.30
CA ASP A 206 33.65 -11.82 -24.70
C ASP A 206 35.12 -11.81 -24.25
N SER A 207 36.01 -11.32 -25.11
CA SER A 207 37.42 -11.25 -24.78
C SER A 207 37.65 -10.23 -23.66
N ILE A 208 38.65 -10.47 -22.80
CA ILE A 208 39.00 -9.54 -21.71
C ILE A 208 39.26 -8.12 -22.25
N GLU A 209 39.79 -8.01 -23.47
CA GLU A 209 40.04 -6.72 -24.12
C GLU A 209 38.73 -6.02 -24.52
N ASP A 210 37.77 -6.75 -25.07
CA ASP A 210 36.43 -6.23 -25.38
C ASP A 210 35.69 -5.79 -24.11
N VAL A 211 35.80 -6.58 -23.04
CA VAL A 211 35.26 -6.22 -21.72
C VAL A 211 35.90 -4.93 -21.20
N MET A 212 37.22 -4.79 -21.28
CA MET A 212 37.92 -3.59 -20.82
C MET A 212 37.61 -2.37 -21.70
N ARG A 213 37.35 -2.55 -23.01
CA ARG A 213 36.87 -1.48 -23.92
C ARG A 213 35.44 -1.06 -23.58
N MET A 214 34.53 -2.02 -23.37
CA MET A 214 33.13 -1.75 -22.98
C MET A 214 33.06 -1.02 -21.63
N LEU A 215 33.93 -1.37 -20.69
CA LEU A 215 34.04 -0.68 -19.39
C LEU A 215 34.82 0.64 -19.45
N GLY A 216 35.32 1.05 -20.62
CA GLY A 216 36.07 2.31 -20.82
C GLY A 216 37.45 2.33 -20.16
N LEU A 217 37.99 1.17 -19.79
CA LEU A 217 39.29 1.01 -19.12
C LEU A 217 40.46 0.94 -20.10
N LEU A 218 40.19 0.72 -21.39
CA LEU A 218 41.16 0.83 -22.48
C LEU A 218 40.70 1.92 -23.44
N ARG A 219 41.61 2.85 -23.77
CA ARG A 219 41.41 3.82 -24.85
C ARG A 219 42.20 3.37 -26.07
N ASP A 220 41.62 3.53 -27.26
CA ASP A 220 42.32 3.28 -28.52
C ASP A 220 43.52 4.22 -28.65
N GLY A 221 44.72 3.67 -28.56
CA GLY A 221 45.95 4.37 -28.86
C GLY A 221 46.06 4.56 -30.36
N ASN A 222 45.49 5.64 -30.88
CA ASN A 222 45.82 6.13 -32.22
C ASN A 222 46.23 7.60 -32.14
N ASP A 223 47.33 7.88 -31.44
CA ASP A 223 48.10 9.09 -31.67
C ASP A 223 48.90 8.89 -32.95
N GLY A 224 48.28 9.30 -34.06
CA GLY A 224 48.91 9.37 -35.36
C GLY A 224 50.18 10.22 -35.29
N MET A 225 51.29 9.58 -35.64
CA MET A 225 52.58 10.22 -35.88
C MET A 225 52.47 11.08 -37.14
N GLU A 226 52.09 12.36 -37.00
CA GLU A 226 52.34 13.37 -38.03
C GLU A 226 53.79 13.87 -37.92
N ARG A 227 54.44 13.89 -39.08
CA ARG A 227 55.88 14.02 -39.30
C ARG A 227 56.43 15.41 -39.07
#